data_AF-A0A5J5SVU1-F1
#
_entry.id   AF-A0A5J5SVU1-F1
#
_cell.length_a   1.000
_cell.length_b   1.000
_cell.length_c   1.000
_cell.angle_alpha   90.00
_cell.angle_beta   90.00
_cell.angle_gamma   90.00
#
_symmetry.space_group_name_H-M   'P 1'
#
loop_
_entity.id
_entity.type
_entity.pdbx_description
1 polymer ?
#
loop_
_entity_poly.entity_id
_entity_poly.type
_entity_poly.pdbx_seq_one_letter_code
_entity_poly.pdbx_strand_id
1 'polypeptide(L)' 'MDYASRRSQGGLFEGLYRVIMRRNSVYVTFVIAGAFLGERAVDY' A
#
# COMPACT_ATOMS: atom_id res chain seq x y z
N MET A 1 -1.73 33.85 -0.94
CA MET A 1 -1.86 32.90 -2.07
C MET A 1 -1.96 31.50 -1.46
N ASP A 2 -3.11 31.22 -0.84
CA ASP A 2 -3.28 30.18 0.19
C ASP A 2 -4.33 29.16 -0.24
N TYR A 3 -4.18 28.59 -1.43
CA TYR A 3 -5.13 27.59 -1.94
C TYR A 3 -4.46 26.39 -2.65
N ALA A 4 -3.13 26.28 -2.58
CA ALA A 4 -2.39 25.20 -3.26
C ALA A 4 -2.00 24.03 -2.36
N SER A 5 -2.16 24.13 -1.03
CA SER A 5 -1.57 23.16 -0.09
C SER A 5 -2.52 22.08 0.46
N ARG A 6 -3.83 22.14 0.17
CA ARG A 6 -4.82 21.15 0.68
C ARG A 6 -5.16 20.01 -0.28
N ARG A 7 -4.60 19.96 -1.49
CA ARG A 7 -4.91 18.92 -2.51
C ARG A 7 -3.88 17.78 -2.57
N SER A 8 -2.79 17.87 -1.81
CA SER A 8 -1.71 16.87 -1.82
C SER A 8 -1.63 16.10 -0.50
N GLN A 9 -2.76 15.64 0.03
CA GLN A 9 -2.78 14.83 1.26
C GLN A 9 -3.42 13.45 1.07
N GLY A 10 -3.67 13.05 -0.17
CA GLY A 10 -3.92 11.66 -0.54
C GLY A 10 -2.84 11.21 -1.51
N GLY A 11 -1.61 11.11 -1.02
CA GLY A 11 -0.45 10.71 -1.84
C GLY A 11 -0.67 9.34 -2.47
N LEU A 12 0.15 8.98 -3.47
CA LEU A 12 0.15 7.65 -4.10
C LEU A 12 0.05 6.51 -3.06
N PHE A 13 0.70 6.69 -1.91
CA PHE A 13 0.63 5.77 -0.76
C PHE A 13 -0.76 5.63 -0.14
N GLU A 14 -1.55 6.70 -0.02
CA GLU A 14 -2.92 6.63 0.50
C GLU A 14 -3.85 5.91 -0.49
N GLY A 15 -3.66 6.13 -1.79
CA GLY A 15 -4.35 5.37 -2.84
C GLY A 15 -4.02 3.89 -2.80
N LEU A 16 -2.73 3.54 -2.72
CA LEU A 16 -2.27 2.15 -2.62
C LEU A 16 -2.76 1.50 -1.32
N TYR A 17 -2.67 2.21 -0.21
CA TYR A 17 -3.16 1.75 1.09
C TYR A 17 -4.65 1.47 1.03
N ARG A 18 -5.45 2.38 0.47
CA ARG A 18 -6.89 2.20 0.33
C ARG A 18 -7.25 1.02 -0.58
N VAL A 19 -6.44 0.72 -1.59
CA VAL A 19 -6.63 -0.44 -2.46
C VAL A 19 -6.33 -1.75 -1.73
N ILE A 20 -5.19 -1.82 -1.03
CA ILE A 20 -4.78 -3.02 -0.30
C ILE A 20 -5.70 -3.28 0.90
N MET A 21 -6.09 -2.23 1.63
CA MET A 21 -6.98 -2.33 2.79
C MET A 21 -8.48 -2.35 2.44
N ARG A 22 -8.86 -2.31 1.16
CA ARG A 22 -10.29 -2.22 0.77
C ARG A 22 -11.13 -3.43 1.20
N ARG A 23 -10.51 -4.61 1.27
CA ARG A 23 -11.16 -5.88 1.61
C ARG A 23 -10.18 -6.80 2.33
N ASN A 24 -10.66 -7.53 3.34
CA ASN A 24 -9.87 -8.53 4.07
C ASN A 24 -9.16 -9.51 3.13
N SER A 25 -9.84 -9.99 2.09
CA SER A 25 -9.20 -10.91 1.13
C SER A 25 -8.04 -10.27 0.37
N VAL A 26 -8.10 -8.98 0.04
CA VAL A 26 -7.02 -8.28 -0.68
C VAL A 26 -5.83 -8.09 0.25
N TYR A 27 -6.07 -7.67 1.49
CA TYR A 27 -5.04 -7.56 2.50
C TYR A 27 -4.33 -8.90 2.75
N VAL A 28 -5.09 -9.97 2.96
CA VAL A 28 -4.56 -11.32 3.24
C VAL A 28 -3.70 -11.82 2.07
N THR A 29 -4.17 -11.69 0.83
CA THR A 29 -3.38 -12.08 -0.34
C THR A 29 -2.10 -11.26 -0.46
N PHE A 30 -2.18 -9.95 -0.22
CA PHE A 30 -1.00 -9.08 -0.27
C PHE A 30 0.03 -9.44 0.80
N VAL A 31 -0.42 -9.76 2.02
CA VAL A 31 0.45 -10.22 3.11
C VAL A 31 1.11 -11.57 2.77
N ILE A 32 0.35 -12.54 2.26
CA ILE A 32 0.89 -13.86 1.89
C ILE A 32 1.89 -13.73 0.73
N ALA A 33 1.54 -12.98 -0.32
CA ALA A 33 2.42 -12.76 -1.46
C ALA A 33 3.69 -12.00 -1.06
N GLY A 34 3.54 -10.98 -0.21
CA GLY A 34 4.67 -10.20 0.32
C GLY A 34 5.59 -11.03 1.22
N ALA A 35 5.02 -11.92 2.05
CA ALA A 35 5.81 -12.85 2.86
C ALA A 35 6.58 -13.84 1.97
N PHE A 36 5.92 -14.46 1.00
CA PHE A 36 6.57 -15.42 0.09
C PHE A 36 7.70 -14.78 -0.75
N LEU A 37 7.47 -13.57 -1.28
CA LEU A 37 8.48 -12.81 -2.01
C LEU A 37 9.59 -12.29 -1.08
N GLY A 38 9.23 -11.88 0.14
CA GLY A 38 10.15 -11.35 1.15
C GLY A 38 11.10 -12.41 1.68
N GLU A 39 10.61 -13.63 1.95
CA GLU A 39 11.45 -14.78 2.31
C GLU A 39 12.51 -15.01 1.22
N ARG A 40 12.10 -15.07 -0.05
CA ARG A 40 13.03 -15.29 -1.19
C ARG A 40 14.02 -14.15 -1.41
N ALA A 41 13.66 -12.92 -1.06
CA ALA A 41 14.53 -11.75 -1.18
C ALA A 41 15.51 -11.61 -0.02
N VAL A 42 15.19 -12.16 1.17
CA VAL A 42 16.08 -12.20 2.33
C VAL A 42 17.06 -13.38 2.26
N ASP A 43 16.63 -14.50 1.68
CA ASP A 43 17.48 -15.68 1.44
C ASP A 43 18.55 -15.47 0.34
N TYR A 44 18.58 -14.30 -0.30
CA TYR A 44 19.53 -13.91 -1.36
C TYR A 44 20.47 -12.80 -0.89
#